data_AF-A0A640W4Z4-F1
#
_entry.id   AF-A0A640W4Z4-F1
#
_cell.length_a   1.000
_cell.length_b   1.000
_cell.length_c   1.000
_cell.angle_alpha   90.00
_cell.angle_beta   90.00
_cell.angle_gamma   90.00
#
_symmetry.space_group_name_H-M   'P 1'
#
loop_
_entity.id
_entity.type
_entity.pdbx_description
1 polymer ?
#
loop_
_entity_poly.entity_id
_entity_poly.type
_entity_poly.pdbx_seq_one_letter_code
_entity_poly.pdbx_strand_id
1 'polypeptide(L)'
;MRQGYIVATLVPLFFVLLSSFALAEDNKENEGMLWIISNNELVEKHANIVVADKFYIFHTYDYISIRYYEGNETFFSSSKHVGKIVELSLHDGATLEIKHGNETLLSCVTHKATLGNILKYKAGITYQSSITSIILAFIAAIAVNVAYYYNLETRIL
;
A
#
# COMPACT_ATOMS: atom_id res chain seq x y z
N MET A 1 -25.18 -12.86 30.97
CA MET A 1 -23.78 -12.35 31.04
C MET A 1 -22.86 -13.29 30.28
N ARG A 2 -22.62 -13.05 28.98
CA ARG A 2 -21.77 -13.92 28.13
C ARG A 2 -21.16 -13.18 26.93
N GLN A 3 -20.90 -11.88 27.05
CA GLN A 3 -20.30 -11.06 25.97
C GLN A 3 -18.89 -10.55 26.31
N GLY A 4 -18.37 -10.77 27.53
CA GLY A 4 -17.08 -10.23 27.97
C GLY A 4 -15.84 -11.07 27.64
N TYR A 5 -16.00 -12.33 27.23
CA TYR A 5 -14.86 -13.27 27.14
C TYR A 5 -14.24 -13.39 25.74
N ILE A 6 -14.93 -12.96 24.68
CA ILE A 6 -14.42 -13.07 23.30
C ILE A 6 -13.50 -11.89 22.95
N VAL A 7 -13.78 -10.71 23.51
CA VAL A 7 -12.96 -9.50 23.26
C VAL A 7 -11.60 -9.58 23.98
N ALA A 8 -11.53 -10.27 25.12
CA ALA A 8 -10.31 -10.35 25.93
C ALA A 8 -9.25 -11.35 25.39
N THR A 9 -9.62 -12.29 24.51
CA THR A 9 -8.71 -13.29 23.95
C THR A 9 -8.22 -12.98 22.53
N LEU A 10 -8.87 -12.06 21.81
CA LEU A 10 -8.45 -11.62 20.47
C LEU A 10 -7.36 -10.55 20.50
N VAL A 11 -7.35 -9.68 21.51
CA VAL A 11 -6.32 -8.63 21.66
C VAL A 11 -4.92 -9.21 21.93
N PRO A 12 -4.72 -10.21 22.81
CA PRO A 12 -3.40 -10.82 23.02
C PRO A 12 -2.91 -11.58 21.78
N LEU A 13 -3.79 -12.27 21.05
CA LEU A 13 -3.41 -13.04 19.87
C LEU A 13 -2.92 -12.14 18.72
N PHE A 14 -3.51 -10.95 18.58
CA PHE A 14 -3.10 -9.93 17.62
C PHE A 14 -1.68 -9.38 17.93
N PHE A 15 -1.37 -9.16 19.21
CA PHE A 15 -0.02 -8.74 19.63
C PHE A 15 1.03 -9.86 19.53
N VAL A 16 0.65 -11.13 19.77
CA VAL A 16 1.54 -12.28 19.56
C VAL A 16 1.85 -12.48 18.06
N LEU A 17 0.87 -12.29 17.17
CA LEU A 17 1.07 -12.33 15.72
C LEU A 17 1.99 -11.18 15.23
N LEU A 18 1.83 -9.97 15.77
CA LEU A 18 2.75 -8.84 15.47
C LEU A 18 4.19 -9.11 15.92
N SER A 19 4.38 -9.79 17.06
CA SER A 19 5.71 -10.19 17.51
C SER A 19 6.34 -11.32 16.68
N SER A 20 5.53 -12.09 15.95
CA SER A 20 6.00 -13.15 15.04
C SER A 20 6.57 -12.61 13.73
N PHE A 21 6.14 -11.41 13.31
CA PHE A 21 6.69 -10.70 12.14
C PHE A 21 7.92 -9.84 12.48
N ALA A 22 8.24 -9.67 13.77
CA ALA A 22 9.38 -8.88 14.23
C ALA A 22 10.67 -9.71 14.44
N LEU A 23 10.67 -11.01 14.11
CA LEU A 23 11.86 -11.87 14.17
C LEU A 23 12.18 -12.48 12.81
N ALA A 24 12.66 -11.62 11.92
CA ALA A 24 13.62 -11.99 10.89
C ALA A 24 14.71 -10.92 10.89
N GLU A 25 15.36 -10.74 12.03
CA GLU A 25 16.58 -9.95 12.14
C GLU A 25 17.71 -10.83 11.62
N ASP A 26 17.80 -10.92 10.28
CA ASP A 26 19.01 -11.40 9.63
C ASP A 26 20.08 -10.35 9.87
N ASN A 27 21.17 -10.83 10.44
CA ASN A 27 22.21 -10.06 11.07
C ASN A 27 23.04 -9.39 9.97
N LYS A 28 22.65 -8.19 9.56
CA LYS A 28 23.42 -7.37 8.62
C LYS A 28 23.74 -6.02 9.22
N GLU A 29 25.04 -5.82 9.43
CA GLU A 29 25.66 -4.56 9.83
C GLU A 29 25.08 -3.38 9.03
N ASN A 30 24.25 -2.56 9.69
CA ASN A 30 23.91 -1.19 9.31
C ASN A 30 23.68 -0.94 7.81
N GLU A 31 22.92 -1.81 7.13
CA GLU A 31 22.38 -1.50 5.81
C GLU A 31 21.38 -0.33 5.99
N GLY A 32 21.65 0.81 5.36
CA GLY A 32 20.80 1.99 5.47
C GLY A 32 19.32 1.65 5.17
N MET A 33 18.40 2.34 5.82
CA MET A 33 16.97 2.15 5.62
C MET A 33 16.47 3.12 4.55
N LEU A 34 15.50 2.65 3.76
CA LEU A 34 14.74 3.44 2.80
C LEU A 34 13.27 3.10 3.01
N TRP A 35 12.41 4.11 3.10
CA TRP A 35 10.97 3.94 3.28
C TRP A 35 10.21 4.88 2.34
N ILE A 36 9.08 4.40 1.83
CA ILE A 36 8.13 5.23 1.09
C ILE A 36 6.89 5.36 1.96
N ILE A 37 6.46 6.60 2.18
CA ILE A 37 5.30 6.91 3.00
C ILE A 37 4.28 7.60 2.11
N SER A 38 3.06 7.08 2.07
CA SER A 38 1.97 7.62 1.27
C SER A 38 0.69 7.56 2.09
N ASN A 39 -0.05 8.67 2.16
CA ASN A 39 -1.27 8.76 2.96
C ASN A 39 -1.11 8.26 4.42
N ASN A 40 0.01 8.62 5.06
CA ASN A 40 0.40 8.18 6.41
C ASN A 40 0.61 6.67 6.59
N GLU A 41 0.69 5.90 5.49
CA GLU A 41 1.01 4.48 5.52
C GLU A 41 2.39 4.21 4.94
N LEU A 42 3.09 3.22 5.54
CA LEU A 42 4.31 2.69 4.96
C LEU A 42 3.96 1.86 3.72
N VAL A 43 4.59 2.18 2.60
CA VAL A 43 4.39 1.49 1.33
C VAL A 43 5.41 0.36 1.21
N GLU A 44 4.91 -0.85 1.00
CA GLU A 44 5.77 -2.00 0.70
C GLU A 44 6.50 -1.78 -0.62
N LYS A 45 7.82 -2.00 -0.59
CA LYS A 45 8.66 -1.86 -1.78
C LYS A 45 8.43 -3.05 -2.69
N HIS A 46 7.97 -2.78 -3.91
CA HIS A 46 7.81 -3.78 -4.95
C HIS A 46 8.06 -3.15 -6.32
N ALA A 47 8.11 -3.96 -7.38
CA ALA A 47 8.24 -3.46 -8.75
C ALA A 47 7.12 -2.49 -9.17
N ASN A 48 5.96 -2.55 -8.51
CA ASN A 48 4.85 -1.60 -8.69
C ASN A 48 4.41 -1.16 -7.30
N ILE A 49 4.33 0.14 -7.07
CA ILE A 49 3.87 0.71 -5.81
C ILE A 49 2.65 1.58 -6.05
N VAL A 50 1.70 1.52 -5.13
CA VAL A 50 0.48 2.33 -5.19
C VAL A 50 0.60 3.45 -4.17
N VAL A 51 0.53 4.68 -4.63
CA VAL A 51 0.71 5.87 -3.79
C VAL A 51 -0.43 6.89 -4.01
N ALA A 52 -0.59 7.78 -3.05
CA ALA A 52 -1.49 8.92 -3.14
C ALA A 52 -0.90 10.00 -4.05
N ASP A 53 -1.65 11.08 -4.29
CA ASP A 53 -1.22 12.18 -5.17
C ASP A 53 0.12 12.83 -4.75
N LYS A 54 0.50 12.66 -3.47
CA LYS A 54 1.82 12.97 -2.94
C LYS A 54 2.33 11.82 -2.07
N PHE A 55 3.64 11.63 -2.09
CA PHE A 55 4.32 10.63 -1.27
C PHE A 55 5.69 11.12 -0.84
N TYR A 56 6.22 10.51 0.22
CA TYR A 56 7.50 10.87 0.81
C TYR A 56 8.47 9.71 0.71
N ILE A 57 9.73 10.01 0.45
CA ILE A 57 10.82 9.06 0.54
C ILE A 57 11.64 9.46 1.75
N PHE A 58 11.76 8.56 2.72
CA PHE A 58 12.62 8.69 3.89
C PHE A 58 13.81 7.75 3.77
N HIS A 59 15.01 8.19 4.14
CA HIS A 59 16.18 7.31 4.14
C HIS A 59 17.21 7.65 5.23
N THR A 60 18.01 6.66 5.64
CA THR A 60 19.09 6.86 6.62
C THR A 60 20.48 7.01 6.00
N TYR A 61 20.67 6.65 4.72
CA TYR A 61 21.93 6.84 3.99
C TYR A 61 22.47 8.27 4.07
N ASP A 62 23.79 8.42 3.94
CA ASP A 62 24.47 9.71 3.85
C ASP A 62 24.02 10.52 2.64
N TYR A 63 23.75 9.85 1.52
CA TYR A 63 23.03 10.38 0.38
C TYR A 63 22.30 9.28 -0.41
N ILE A 64 21.35 9.70 -1.22
CA ILE A 64 20.77 8.87 -2.29
C ILE A 64 20.70 9.67 -3.57
N SER A 65 20.74 8.98 -4.71
CA SER A 65 20.28 9.53 -5.97
C SER A 65 18.84 9.09 -6.22
N ILE A 66 18.04 10.00 -6.75
CA ILE A 66 16.61 9.79 -7.01
C ILE A 66 16.36 10.26 -8.43
N ARG A 67 15.72 9.42 -9.23
CA ARG A 67 15.24 9.77 -10.56
C ARG A 67 13.80 9.32 -10.69
N TYR A 68 12.93 10.23 -11.08
CA TYR A 68 11.52 9.97 -11.27
C TYR A 68 11.09 10.49 -12.63
N TYR A 69 10.65 9.59 -13.51
CA TYR A 69 10.52 9.86 -14.94
C TYR A 69 9.51 8.94 -15.64
N GLU A 70 8.99 9.38 -16.78
CA GLU A 70 8.15 8.57 -17.67
C GLU A 70 8.63 8.79 -19.12
N GLY A 71 9.11 7.73 -19.77
CA GLY A 71 9.73 7.84 -21.09
C GLY A 71 10.89 8.84 -21.08
N ASN A 72 10.74 9.95 -21.82
CA ASN A 72 11.73 11.03 -21.91
C ASN A 72 11.48 12.18 -20.92
N GLU A 73 10.33 12.21 -20.26
CA GLU A 73 9.98 13.26 -19.31
C GLU A 73 10.53 12.92 -17.92
N THR A 74 11.17 13.88 -17.26
CA THR A 74 11.71 13.72 -15.90
C THR A 74 10.99 14.68 -14.96
N PHE A 75 10.29 14.14 -13.97
CA PHE A 75 9.53 14.89 -12.97
C PHE A 75 10.39 15.29 -11.78
N PHE A 76 11.35 14.45 -11.42
CA PHE A 76 12.32 14.76 -10.37
C PHE A 76 13.65 14.07 -10.65
N SER A 77 14.76 14.78 -10.40
CA SER A 77 16.10 14.20 -10.48
C SER A 77 17.01 14.86 -9.47
N SER A 78 17.66 14.05 -8.65
CA SER A 78 18.72 14.48 -7.76
C SER A 78 19.80 13.41 -7.78
N SER A 79 21.00 13.76 -8.25
CA SER A 79 22.15 12.84 -8.26
C SER A 79 22.74 12.62 -6.87
N LYS A 80 22.50 13.56 -5.94
CA LYS A 80 22.98 13.50 -4.56
C LYS A 80 22.05 14.26 -3.63
N HIS A 81 21.01 13.58 -3.18
CA HIS A 81 20.10 14.06 -2.15
C HIS A 81 20.63 13.67 -0.77
N VAL A 82 20.89 14.67 0.07
CA VAL A 82 21.42 14.49 1.44
C VAL A 82 20.30 14.64 2.50
N GLY A 83 19.17 15.25 2.13
CA GLY A 83 18.02 15.41 3.01
C GLY A 83 17.42 14.06 3.38
N LYS A 84 17.02 13.87 4.65
CA LYS A 84 16.50 12.57 5.10
C LYS A 84 15.07 12.29 4.62
N ILE A 85 14.39 13.30 4.10
CA ILE A 85 13.02 13.23 3.56
C ILE A 85 12.95 14.05 2.28
N VAL A 86 12.34 13.47 1.24
CA VAL A 86 11.89 14.20 0.05
C VAL A 86 10.40 13.94 -0.20
N GLU A 87 9.65 15.00 -0.49
CA GLU A 87 8.27 14.92 -0.98
C GLU A 87 8.28 14.89 -2.51
N LEU A 88 7.55 13.96 -3.10
CA LEU A 88 7.30 13.90 -4.55
C LEU A 88 5.79 13.93 -4.83
N SER A 89 5.42 14.58 -5.92
CA SER A 89 4.07 14.48 -6.47
C SER A 89 3.98 13.25 -7.36
N LEU A 90 2.85 12.53 -7.30
CA LEU A 90 2.62 11.34 -8.10
C LEU A 90 2.42 11.69 -9.58
N HIS A 91 3.10 10.92 -10.42
CA HIS A 91 2.84 10.77 -11.85
C HIS A 91 2.50 9.31 -12.12
N ASP A 92 1.24 9.03 -12.51
CA ASP A 92 0.73 7.68 -12.69
C ASP A 92 1.45 6.97 -13.85
N GLY A 93 2.01 5.78 -13.61
CA GLY A 93 2.82 5.04 -14.58
C GLY A 93 4.29 5.45 -14.65
N ALA A 94 4.73 6.44 -13.87
CA ALA A 94 6.12 6.88 -13.85
C ALA A 94 7.04 5.89 -13.10
N THR A 95 8.30 5.82 -13.55
CA THR A 95 9.36 5.01 -12.94
C THR A 95 10.11 5.83 -11.90
N LEU A 96 10.18 5.29 -10.68
CA LEU A 96 10.98 5.79 -9.57
C LEU A 96 12.21 4.89 -9.38
N GLU A 97 13.39 5.45 -9.61
CA GLU A 97 14.68 4.85 -9.32
C GLU A 97 15.36 5.57 -8.15
N ILE A 98 15.83 4.80 -7.17
CA ILE A 98 16.61 5.27 -6.03
C ILE A 98 17.88 4.44 -5.94
N LYS A 99 19.04 5.10 -5.91
CA LYS A 99 20.36 4.44 -5.84
C LYS A 99 21.23 5.07 -4.77
N HIS A 100 22.09 4.26 -4.15
CA HIS A 100 23.14 4.71 -3.25
C HIS A 100 24.49 4.26 -3.82
N GLY A 101 25.34 5.22 -4.21
CA GLY A 101 26.51 4.92 -5.03
C GLY A 101 26.12 4.21 -6.34
N ASN A 102 26.64 3.01 -6.54
CA ASN A 102 26.35 2.17 -7.71
C ASN A 102 25.21 1.15 -7.44
N GLU A 103 24.72 1.06 -6.21
CA GLU A 103 23.70 0.10 -5.82
C GLU A 103 22.31 0.66 -6.05
N THR A 104 21.43 -0.11 -6.71
CA THR A 104 20.03 0.27 -6.88
C THR A 104 19.23 -0.22 -5.68
N LEU A 105 18.78 0.72 -4.85
CA LEU A 105 17.99 0.43 -3.65
C LEU A 105 16.52 0.18 -3.96
N LEU A 106 15.99 0.85 -4.99
CA LEU A 106 14.63 0.69 -5.47
C LEU A 106 14.55 1.05 -6.95
N SER A 107 13.84 0.22 -7.71
CA SER A 107 13.36 0.55 -9.05
C SER A 107 11.93 0.05 -9.14
N CYS A 108 10.97 0.96 -9.30
CA CYS A 108 9.56 0.64 -9.30
C CYS A 108 8.75 1.59 -10.16
N VAL A 109 7.54 1.16 -10.55
CA VAL A 109 6.55 1.99 -11.21
C VAL A 109 5.52 2.45 -10.18
N THR A 110 5.26 3.76 -10.12
CA THR A 110 4.25 4.35 -9.24
C THR A 110 2.89 4.35 -9.90
N HIS A 111 1.86 3.96 -9.16
CA HIS A 111 0.47 3.96 -9.62
C HIS A 111 -0.40 4.78 -8.68
N LYS A 112 -1.41 5.43 -9.25
CA LYS A 112 -2.44 6.12 -8.46
C LYS A 112 -3.24 5.13 -7.63
N ALA A 113 -3.54 5.51 -6.40
CA ALA A 113 -4.43 4.79 -5.48
C ALA A 113 -5.88 4.78 -5.96
N THR A 114 -6.16 4.01 -7.00
CA THR A 114 -7.51 3.62 -7.43
C THR A 114 -7.83 2.23 -6.93
N LEU A 115 -9.11 1.89 -6.76
CA LEU A 115 -9.52 0.54 -6.35
C LEU A 115 -8.93 -0.54 -7.28
N GLY A 116 -8.92 -0.28 -8.58
CA GLY A 116 -8.32 -1.17 -9.58
C GLY A 116 -6.83 -1.41 -9.35
N ASN A 117 -6.05 -0.34 -9.17
CA ASN A 117 -4.60 -0.43 -8.95
C ASN A 117 -4.25 -1.05 -7.60
N ILE A 118 -4.99 -0.71 -6.54
CA ILE A 118 -4.80 -1.32 -5.21
C ILE A 118 -5.00 -2.83 -5.30
N LEU A 119 -6.08 -3.29 -5.91
CA LEU A 119 -6.35 -4.72 -6.01
C LEU A 119 -5.34 -5.44 -6.92
N LYS A 120 -4.95 -4.82 -8.03
CA LYS A 120 -3.97 -5.39 -8.97
C LYS A 120 -2.57 -5.47 -8.39
N TYR A 121 -2.07 -4.38 -7.80
CA TYR A 121 -0.66 -4.24 -7.44
C TYR A 121 -0.37 -4.44 -5.95
N LYS A 122 -1.34 -4.19 -5.05
CA LYS A 122 -1.20 -4.45 -3.60
C LYS A 122 -1.76 -5.82 -3.20
N ALA A 123 -2.89 -6.23 -3.78
CA ALA A 123 -3.54 -7.52 -3.45
C ALA A 123 -3.23 -8.67 -4.43
N GLY A 124 -2.53 -8.41 -5.54
CA GLY A 124 -2.20 -9.42 -6.55
C GLY A 124 -3.42 -9.97 -7.32
N ILE A 125 -4.57 -9.31 -7.22
CA ILE A 125 -5.80 -9.74 -7.88
C ILE A 125 -5.77 -9.21 -9.31
N THR A 126 -5.49 -10.10 -10.26
CA THR A 126 -5.64 -9.78 -11.68
C THR A 126 -7.13 -9.68 -12.00
N TYR A 127 -7.60 -8.46 -12.29
CA TYR A 127 -8.99 -8.21 -12.68
C TYR A 127 -9.32 -8.94 -13.98
N GLN A 128 -9.95 -10.11 -13.87
CA GLN A 128 -10.79 -10.64 -14.94
C GLN A 128 -12.15 -9.95 -14.86
N SER A 129 -12.73 -9.58 -16.01
CA SER A 129 -14.07 -8.99 -16.12
C SER A 129 -15.14 -9.78 -15.35
N SER A 130 -14.95 -11.10 -15.23
CA SER A 130 -15.76 -12.01 -14.42
C SER A 130 -15.76 -11.66 -12.93
N ILE A 131 -14.64 -11.24 -12.34
CA ILE A 131 -14.54 -10.94 -10.90
C ILE A 131 -15.34 -9.69 -10.54
N THR A 132 -15.28 -8.64 -11.37
CA THR A 132 -16.12 -7.43 -11.17
C THR A 132 -17.60 -7.77 -11.22
N SER A 133 -17.97 -8.63 -12.19
CA SER A 133 -19.35 -9.12 -12.34
C SER A 133 -19.81 -9.90 -11.11
N ILE A 134 -18.92 -10.74 -10.54
CA ILE A 134 -19.19 -11.50 -9.31
C ILE A 134 -19.36 -10.56 -8.12
N ILE A 135 -18.44 -9.62 -7.90
CA ILE A 135 -18.52 -8.67 -6.78
C ILE A 135 -19.78 -7.81 -6.88
N LEU A 136 -20.11 -7.33 -8.08
CA LEU A 136 -21.32 -6.53 -8.32
C LEU A 136 -22.59 -7.35 -8.08
N ALA A 137 -22.61 -8.62 -8.49
CA ALA A 137 -23.72 -9.53 -8.20
C ALA A 137 -23.88 -9.79 -6.69
N PHE A 138 -22.78 -9.95 -5.94
CA PHE A 138 -22.82 -10.08 -4.49
C PHE A 138 -23.37 -8.81 -3.80
N ILE A 139 -22.91 -7.63 -4.21
CA ILE A 139 -23.42 -6.35 -3.68
C ILE A 139 -24.92 -6.20 -3.99
N ALA A 140 -25.34 -6.51 -5.22
CA ALA A 140 -26.74 -6.46 -5.61
C ALA A 140 -27.61 -7.44 -4.81
N ALA A 141 -27.13 -8.66 -4.57
CA ALA A 141 -27.83 -9.65 -3.76
C ALA A 141 -28.00 -9.19 -2.30
N ILE A 142 -26.95 -8.60 -1.70
CA ILE A 142 -27.03 -8.03 -0.35
C ILE A 142 -28.04 -6.88 -0.32
N ALA A 143 -28.00 -5.96 -1.28
CA ALA A 143 -28.93 -4.83 -1.36
C ALA A 143 -30.39 -5.27 -1.49
N VAL A 144 -30.68 -6.26 -2.33
CA VAL A 144 -32.04 -6.83 -2.48
C VAL A 144 -32.50 -7.48 -1.18
N ASN A 145 -31.62 -8.22 -0.50
CA ASN A 145 -31.97 -8.90 0.74
C ASN A 145 -32.27 -7.89 1.87
N VAL A 146 -31.44 -6.83 1.98
CA VAL A 146 -31.69 -5.73 2.93
C VAL A 146 -33.01 -5.02 2.63
N ALA A 147 -33.29 -4.71 1.36
CA ALA A 147 -34.54 -4.09 0.95
C ALA A 147 -35.77 -4.98 1.24
N TYR A 148 -35.64 -6.30 1.02
CA TYR A 148 -36.69 -7.27 1.34
C TYR A 148 -37.00 -7.30 2.84
N TYR A 149 -35.96 -7.39 3.68
CA TYR A 149 -36.11 -7.36 5.14
C TYR A 149 -36.77 -6.07 5.62
N TYR A 150 -36.32 -4.91 5.12
CA TYR A 150 -36.89 -3.61 5.50
C TYR A 150 -38.39 -3.50 5.12
N ASN A 151 -38.76 -3.99 3.94
CA ASN A 151 -40.15 -3.96 3.47
C ASN A 151 -41.05 -4.92 4.29
N LEU A 152 -40.51 -6.06 4.72
CA LEU A 152 -41.19 -7.00 5.61
C LEU A 152 -41.44 -6.40 6.99
N GLU A 153 -40.46 -5.71 7.58
CA GLU A 153 -40.62 -5.01 8.85
C GLU A 153 -41.70 -3.91 8.78
N THR A 154 -41.75 -3.14 7.69
CA THR A 154 -42.79 -2.11 7.49
C THR A 154 -44.21 -2.64 7.24
N ARG A 155 -44.37 -3.94 6.91
CA ARG A 155 -45.70 -4.56 6.70
C ARG A 155 -46.25 -5.25 7.96
N ILE A 156 -45.40 -5.50 8.96
CA ILE A 156 -45.78 -6.18 10.21
C ILE A 156 -46.15 -5.16 11.32
N LEU A 157 -45.74 -3.90 11.18
CA LEU A 157 -46.14 -2.75 12.00
C LEU A 157 -47.41 -2.08 11.47
#